data_AF-T0PWQ5-F1
#
_entry.id   AF-T0PWQ5-F1
#
_cell.length_a   1.000
_cell.length_b   1.000
_cell.length_c   1.000
_cell.angle_alpha   90.00
_cell.angle_beta   90.00
_cell.angle_gamma   90.00
#
_symmetry.space_group_name_H-M   'P 1'
#
loop_
_entity.id
_entity.type
_entity.pdbx_description
1 polymer ?
#
loop_
_entity_poly.entity_id
_entity_poly.type
_entity_poly.pdbx_seq_one_letter_code
_entity_poly.pdbx_strand_id
1 'polypeptide(L)'
;MIMHPWNDPIALRRSWCVFEVYVAVTMGARFEVALARDQEATFLEDMADEGAIYYMLAKIKSEDSEATVPSDRDGIFELIRTETSFTAVDRLIFTTLTTW
;
A
#
# COMPACT_ATOMS: atom_id res chain seq x y z
N MET A 1 2.98 -1.36 8.42
CA MET A 1 2.69 -2.37 7.38
C MET A 1 3.95 -3.11 7.01
N ILE A 2 3.87 -4.43 6.81
CA ILE A 2 5.02 -5.22 6.34
C ILE A 2 5.07 -5.17 4.81
N MET A 3 6.10 -4.55 4.23
CA MET A 3 6.28 -4.44 2.78
C MET A 3 7.15 -5.60 2.30
N HIS A 4 6.52 -6.74 2.00
CA HIS A 4 7.21 -7.95 1.59
C HIS A 4 6.55 -8.63 0.37
N PRO A 5 7.30 -8.90 -0.71
CA PRO A 5 8.62 -8.30 -1.02
C PRO A 5 8.54 -6.77 -1.06
N TRP A 6 9.64 -6.07 -0.78
CA TRP A 6 9.64 -4.60 -0.76
C TRP A 6 9.23 -4.02 -2.12
N ASN A 7 9.79 -4.55 -3.21
CA ASN A 7 9.62 -4.08 -4.58
C ASN A 7 8.33 -4.55 -5.27
N ASP A 8 7.58 -5.45 -4.63
CA ASP A 8 6.27 -5.92 -5.08
C ASP A 8 5.38 -6.26 -3.87
N PRO A 9 4.86 -5.24 -3.17
CA PRO A 9 4.29 -5.41 -1.83
C PRO A 9 2.95 -6.16 -1.88
N ILE A 10 2.99 -7.46 -1.57
CA ILE A 10 1.80 -8.33 -1.53
C ILE A 10 0.76 -7.79 -0.54
N ALA A 11 1.19 -7.12 0.53
CA ALA A 11 0.29 -6.47 1.48
C ALA A 11 -0.71 -5.54 0.77
N LEU A 12 -0.28 -4.75 -0.22
CA LEU A 12 -1.14 -3.80 -0.94
C LEU A 12 -1.99 -4.44 -2.05
N ARG A 13 -1.91 -5.76 -2.22
CA ARG A 13 -2.91 -6.56 -2.96
C ARG A 13 -4.06 -7.03 -2.07
N ARG A 14 -4.03 -6.75 -0.76
CA ARG A 14 -5.07 -7.15 0.20
C ARG A 14 -5.94 -5.94 0.53
N SER A 15 -7.25 -6.04 0.35
CA SER A 15 -8.17 -4.92 0.55
C SER A 15 -8.13 -4.35 1.97
N TRP A 16 -7.95 -5.21 2.97
CA TRP A 16 -7.78 -4.79 4.36
C TRP A 16 -6.54 -3.93 4.57
N CYS A 17 -5.40 -4.28 3.96
CA CYS A 17 -4.18 -3.51 4.09
C CYS A 17 -4.27 -2.16 3.37
N VAL A 18 -4.86 -2.12 2.17
CA VAL A 18 -5.19 -0.86 1.48
C VAL A 18 -6.03 0.04 2.39
N PHE A 19 -7.08 -0.52 3.00
CA PHE A 19 -7.94 0.18 3.93
C PHE A 19 -7.21 0.67 5.18
N GLU A 20 -6.28 -0.11 5.74
CA GLU A 20 -5.44 0.29 6.88
C GLU A 20 -4.61 1.54 6.56
N VAL A 21 -3.99 1.64 5.38
CA VAL A 21 -3.25 2.86 4.99
C VAL A 21 -4.19 4.04 4.88
N TYR A 22 -5.32 3.86 4.19
CA TYR A 22 -6.32 4.90 4.00
C TYR A 22 -6.82 5.46 5.34
N VAL A 23 -7.25 4.59 6.26
CA VAL A 23 -7.74 5.00 7.58
C VAL A 23 -6.63 5.60 8.44
N ALA A 24 -5.42 5.01 8.45
CA ALA A 24 -4.33 5.54 9.25
C ALA A 24 -4.01 6.99 8.87
N VAL A 25 -3.88 7.28 7.58
CA VAL A 25 -3.52 8.62 7.09
C VAL A 25 -4.68 9.60 7.26
N THR A 26 -5.91 9.21 6.91
CA THR A 26 -7.08 10.10 7.04
C THR A 26 -7.42 10.45 8.49
N MET A 27 -7.12 9.55 9.43
CA MET A 27 -7.33 9.78 10.86
C MET A 27 -6.12 10.42 11.56
N GLY A 28 -5.05 10.76 10.81
CA GLY A 28 -3.83 11.34 11.37
C GLY A 28 -3.04 10.38 12.28
N ALA A 29 -3.24 9.07 12.14
CA ALA A 29 -2.44 8.07 12.81
C ALA A 29 -1.06 7.91 12.15
N ARG A 30 -0.08 7.48 12.94
CA ARG A 30 1.27 7.20 12.45
C ARG A 30 1.26 5.94 11.57
N PHE A 31 1.64 6.09 10.31
CA PHE A 31 1.91 4.97 9.42
C PHE A 31 3.42 4.66 9.44
N GLU A 32 3.76 3.38 9.52
CA GLU A 32 5.15 2.91 9.50
C GLU A 32 5.29 1.68 8.61
N VAL A 33 6.44 1.54 7.96
CA VAL A 33 6.79 0.36 7.18
C VAL A 33 7.78 -0.52 7.95
N ALA A 34 7.59 -1.83 7.86
CA ALA A 34 8.54 -2.82 8.34
C ALA A 34 8.96 -3.73 7.18
N LEU A 35 10.23 -4.09 7.14
CA LEU A 35 10.80 -5.01 6.16
C LEU A 35 11.17 -6.33 6.84
N ALA A 36 11.04 -7.44 6.11
CA ALA A 36 11.61 -8.71 6.56
C ALA A 36 13.15 -8.67 6.47
N ARG A 37 13.84 -9.45 7.30
CA ARG A 37 15.31 -9.41 7.39
C ARG A 37 16.00 -9.73 6.06
N ASP A 38 15.42 -10.61 5.26
CA ASP A 38 15.92 -11.00 3.96
C ASP A 38 15.65 -9.96 2.85
N GLN A 39 14.93 -8.89 3.15
CA GLN A 39 14.70 -7.76 2.23
C GLN A 39 15.63 -6.57 2.49
N GLU A 40 16.35 -6.53 3.62
CA GLU A 40 17.13 -5.36 4.03
C GLU A 40 18.22 -4.99 3.01
N ALA A 41 19.02 -5.96 2.58
CA ALA A 41 20.09 -5.73 1.60
C ALA A 41 19.54 -5.23 0.25
N THR A 42 18.52 -5.92 -0.28
CA THR A 42 17.87 -5.53 -1.54
C THR A 42 17.25 -4.14 -1.46
N PHE A 43 16.59 -3.81 -0.34
CA PHE A 43 16.03 -2.48 -0.14
C PHE A 43 17.12 -1.40 -0.16
N LEU A 44 18.22 -1.58 0.58
CA LEU A 44 19.30 -0.60 0.65
C LEU A 44 20.01 -0.42 -0.70
N GLU A 45 20.17 -1.49 -1.48
CA GLU A 45 20.70 -1.43 -2.84
C GLU A 45 19.75 -0.68 -3.79
N ASP A 46 18.46 -1.00 -3.74
CA ASP A 46 17.42 -0.36 -4.55
C ASP A 46 17.29 1.15 -4.24
N MET A 47 17.47 1.58 -2.98
CA MET A 47 17.39 2.99 -2.59
C MET A 47 18.51 3.87 -3.17
N ALA A 48 19.56 3.28 -3.73
CA ALA A 48 20.55 4.03 -4.51
C ALA A 48 20.04 4.42 -5.91
N ASP A 49 18.96 3.80 -6.40
CA ASP A 49 18.30 4.09 -7.67
C ASP A 49 16.93 4.76 -7.44
N GLU A 50 16.82 6.04 -7.80
CA GLU A 50 15.55 6.78 -7.73
C GLU A 50 14.41 6.08 -8.50
N GLY A 51 14.73 5.26 -9.51
CA GLY A 51 13.75 4.47 -10.27
C GLY A 51 13.10 3.34 -9.47
N ALA A 52 13.77 2.81 -8.45
CA ALA A 52 13.31 1.61 -7.75
C ALA A 52 12.01 1.85 -6.96
N ILE A 53 11.86 3.02 -6.32
CA ILE A 53 10.62 3.38 -5.63
C ILE A 53 9.46 3.49 -6.62
N TYR A 54 9.67 4.08 -7.80
CA TYR A 54 8.62 4.18 -8.83
C TYR A 54 8.26 2.81 -9.41
N TYR A 55 9.23 1.91 -9.55
CA TYR A 55 8.97 0.53 -9.94
C TYR A 55 8.04 -0.16 -8.94
N MET A 56 8.32 -0.02 -7.64
CA MET A 56 7.48 -0.55 -6.57
C MET A 56 6.08 0.07 -6.59
N LEU A 57 5.97 1.40 -6.70
CA LEU A 57 4.69 2.10 -6.76
C LEU A 57 3.83 1.65 -7.95
N ALA A 58 4.46 1.37 -9.09
CA ALA A 58 3.77 0.89 -10.29
C ALA A 58 3.13 -0.51 -10.13
N LYS A 59 3.46 -1.26 -9.07
CA LYS A 59 2.83 -2.55 -8.73
C LYS A 59 1.56 -2.40 -7.89
N ILE A 60 1.26 -1.20 -7.41
CA ILE A 60 0.14 -0.94 -6.51
C ILE A 60 -1.05 -0.42 -7.32
N LYS A 61 -2.19 -1.10 -7.17
CA LYS A 61 -3.49 -0.65 -7.67
C LYS A 61 -4.56 -1.13 -6.71
N SER A 62 -5.06 -0.22 -5.87
CA SER A 62 -6.00 -0.55 -4.79
C SER A 62 -7.30 -1.20 -5.28
N GLU A 63 -7.76 -0.84 -6.48
CA GLU A 63 -8.96 -1.43 -7.10
C GLU A 63 -8.78 -2.91 -7.48
N ASP A 64 -7.53 -3.39 -7.62
CA ASP A 64 -7.24 -4.79 -7.91
C ASP A 64 -7.02 -5.61 -6.61
N SER A 65 -7.23 -5.00 -5.44
CA SER A 65 -7.03 -5.68 -4.16
C SER A 65 -8.13 -6.70 -3.84
N GLU A 66 -7.75 -7.77 -3.14
CA GLU A 66 -8.63 -8.89 -2.81
C GLU A 66 -8.73 -9.12 -1.29
N ALA A 67 -9.80 -9.82 -0.88
CA ALA A 67 -9.96 -10.33 0.47
C ALA A 67 -10.42 -11.79 0.42
N THR A 68 -9.97 -12.60 1.39
CA THR A 68 -10.38 -14.01 1.52
C THR A 68 -11.89 -14.14 1.77
N VAL A 69 -12.47 -13.17 2.49
CA VAL A 69 -13.91 -13.06 2.70
C VAL A 69 -14.46 -12.05 1.67
N PRO A 70 -15.25 -12.48 0.67
CA PRO A 70 -15.70 -11.58 -0.39
C PRO A 70 -16.49 -10.36 0.10
N SER A 71 -17.30 -10.52 1.14
CA SER A 71 -18.08 -9.42 1.71
C SER A 71 -17.21 -8.33 2.33
N ASP A 72 -16.01 -8.66 2.84
CA ASP A 72 -15.08 -7.66 3.36
C ASP A 72 -14.57 -6.77 2.22
N ARG A 73 -14.18 -7.39 1.09
CA ARG A 73 -13.77 -6.66 -0.11
C ARG A 73 -14.89 -5.77 -0.59
N ASP A 74 -16.10 -6.32 -0.73
CA ASP A 74 -17.24 -5.58 -1.27
C ASP A 74 -17.60 -4.39 -0.37
N GLY A 75 -17.57 -4.57 0.96
CA GLY A 75 -17.79 -3.49 1.93
C GLY A 75 -16.72 -2.40 1.89
N ILE A 76 -15.44 -2.77 1.82
CA ILE A 76 -14.33 -1.81 1.69
C ILE A 76 -14.42 -1.04 0.37
N PHE A 77 -14.75 -1.73 -0.73
CA PHE A 77 -14.87 -1.13 -2.06
C PHE A 77 -16.03 -0.13 -2.10
N GLU A 78 -17.16 -0.46 -1.49
CA GLU A 78 -18.30 0.44 -1.38
C GLU A 78 -17.96 1.67 -0.55
N LEU A 79 -17.26 1.50 0.59
CA LEU A 79 -16.80 2.61 1.41
C LEU A 79 -15.87 3.54 0.61
N ILE A 80 -14.88 2.98 -0.10
CA ILE A 80 -13.95 3.78 -0.92
C ILE A 80 -14.70 4.57 -1.99
N ARG A 81 -15.69 3.95 -2.67
CA ARG A 81 -16.47 4.62 -3.72
C ARG A 81 -17.44 5.68 -3.16
N THR A 82 -17.90 5.50 -1.93
CA THR A 82 -18.82 6.44 -1.26
C THR A 82 -18.08 7.66 -0.74
N GLU A 83 -16.95 7.47 -0.07
CA GLU A 83 -16.22 8.53 0.62
C GLU A 83 -15.17 9.21 -0.27
N THR A 84 -14.67 8.51 -1.30
CA THR A 84 -13.55 8.98 -2.12
C THR A 84 -13.51 8.28 -3.50
N SER A 85 -12.34 7.85 -3.97
CA SER A 85 -12.17 6.99 -5.15
C SER A 85 -10.89 6.15 -5.02
N PHE A 86 -10.81 5.04 -5.75
CA PHE A 86 -9.58 4.24 -5.82
C PHE A 86 -8.37 5.05 -6.30
N THR A 87 -8.54 5.92 -7.30
CA THR A 87 -7.48 6.82 -7.76
C THR A 87 -6.96 7.74 -6.65
N ALA A 88 -7.84 8.24 -5.77
CA ALA A 88 -7.44 9.06 -4.64
C ALA A 88 -6.74 8.24 -3.56
N VAL A 89 -7.19 7.00 -3.30
CA VAL A 89 -6.54 6.06 -2.39
C VAL A 89 -5.14 5.70 -2.90
N ASP A 90 -4.97 5.39 -4.18
CA ASP A 90 -3.66 5.11 -4.78
C ASP A 90 -2.71 6.30 -4.61
N ARG A 91 -3.16 7.53 -4.91
CA ARG A 91 -2.36 8.74 -4.70
C ARG A 91 -1.98 8.96 -3.23
N LEU A 92 -2.90 8.68 -2.30
CA LEU A 92 -2.65 8.76 -0.87
C LEU A 92 -1.57 7.74 -0.46
N ILE A 93 -1.69 6.49 -0.92
CA ILE A 93 -0.69 5.45 -0.65
C ILE A 93 0.67 5.86 -1.23
N PHE A 94 0.71 6.35 -2.47
CA PHE A 94 1.95 6.78 -3.11
C PHE A 94 2.61 7.91 -2.32
N THR A 95 1.83 8.93 -1.95
CA THR A 95 2.33 10.04 -1.14
C THR A 95 2.84 9.56 0.22
N THR A 96 2.11 8.63 0.85
CA THR A 96 2.51 8.06 2.15
C THR A 96 3.83 7.32 2.05
N LEU A 97 4.04 6.52 1.01
CA LEU A 97 5.26 5.74 0.84
C LEU A 97 6.45 6.58 0.37
N THR A 98 6.24 7.67 -0.38
CA THR A 98 7.34 8.55 -0.82
C THR A 98 7.75 9.59 0.21
N THR A 99 6.93 9.81 1.24
CA THR A 99 7.22 10.76 2.34
C THR A 99 7.53 10.08 3.67
N TRP A 100 7.39 8.76 3.73
CA TRP A 100 7.92 7.92 4.81
C TRP A 100 9.44 7.87 4.74
#